data_AF-A0A5B2UUJ9-F1
#
_entry.id   AF-A0A5B2UUJ9-F1
#
_cell.length_a   1.000
_cell.length_b   1.000
_cell.length_c   1.000
_cell.angle_alpha   90.00
_cell.angle_beta   90.00
_cell.angle_gamma   90.00
#
_symmetry.space_group_name_H-M   'P 1'
#
loop_
_entity.id
_entity.type
_entity.pdbx_description
1 polymer ?
#
loop_
_entity_poly.entity_id
_entity_poly.type
_entity_poly.pdbx_seq_one_letter_code
_entity_poly.pdbx_strand_id
1 'polypeptide(L)'
;MTKAWISVLLALAVLTGFAMGFAVAIKINPETADVYLLNLGSVGDWVSGIGALAAVLVTLWLSDKQRKENTERITVEQVSREEGLLIKIISSGNRPSFVTGLYIGEKSSEKKLNLSTGEFLEKRFPIGRIDFGELISVLVLDKFDLKIAQEVEKRFNGNFGSLLLVINTSLGRFHFPLDSVYVSYLKRHLEKQQRRQEYQQSLAE
;
A
#
# COMPACT_ATOMS: atom_id res chain seq x y z
N MET A 1 -19.97 -21.22 -11.96
CA MET A 1 -20.97 -21.59 -10.92
C MET A 1 -21.36 -23.08 -10.94
N THR A 2 -21.38 -23.77 -12.09
CA THR A 2 -21.85 -25.17 -12.20
C THR A 2 -21.04 -26.21 -11.39
N LYS A 3 -19.71 -26.07 -11.32
CA LYS A 3 -18.84 -27.03 -10.61
C LYS A 3 -19.09 -27.09 -9.09
N ALA A 4 -19.37 -25.96 -8.46
CA ALA A 4 -19.63 -25.88 -7.01
C ALA A 4 -20.94 -26.58 -6.62
N TRP A 5 -21.98 -26.43 -7.44
CA TRP A 5 -23.27 -27.09 -7.24
C TRP A 5 -23.16 -28.61 -7.41
N ILE A 6 -22.37 -29.09 -8.38
CA ILE A 6 -22.12 -30.52 -8.58
C ILE A 6 -21.43 -31.13 -7.35
N SER A 7 -20.42 -30.46 -6.80
CA SER A 7 -19.75 -30.93 -5.57
C SER A 7 -20.67 -30.95 -4.35
N VAL A 8 -21.56 -29.96 -4.21
CA VAL A 8 -22.54 -29.93 -3.11
C VAL A 8 -23.57 -31.06 -3.25
N LEU A 9 -24.11 -31.27 -4.45
CA LEU A 9 -25.06 -32.36 -4.72
C LEU A 9 -24.44 -33.74 -4.51
N LEU A 10 -23.18 -33.93 -4.92
CA LEU A 10 -22.46 -35.17 -4.71
C LEU A 10 -22.23 -35.44 -3.22
N ALA A 11 -21.82 -34.43 -2.45
CA ALA A 11 -21.67 -34.56 -1.00
C ALA A 11 -23.00 -34.92 -0.33
N LEU A 12 -24.10 -34.28 -0.74
CA LEU A 12 -25.43 -34.56 -0.21
C LEU A 12 -25.87 -36.01 -0.52
N ALA A 13 -25.63 -36.50 -1.74
CA ALA A 13 -25.97 -37.86 -2.16
C ALA A 13 -25.16 -38.92 -1.40
N VAL A 14 -23.87 -38.66 -1.12
CA VAL A 14 -23.03 -39.55 -0.31
C VAL A 14 -23.52 -39.58 1.13
N LEU A 15 -23.86 -38.44 1.72
CA LEU A 15 -24.37 -38.36 3.10
C LEU A 15 -25.72 -39.07 3.26
N THR A 16 -26.65 -38.90 2.31
CA THR A 16 -27.95 -39.58 2.35
C THR A 16 -27.83 -41.08 2.11
N GLY A 17 -26.97 -41.51 1.18
CA GLY A 17 -26.68 -42.92 0.95
C GLY A 17 -26.04 -43.60 2.17
N PHE A 18 -25.11 -42.90 2.84
CA PHE A 18 -24.48 -43.38 4.07
C PHE A 18 -25.51 -43.50 5.22
N ALA A 19 -26.36 -42.49 5.42
CA ALA A 19 -27.41 -42.52 6.43
C ALA A 19 -28.44 -43.63 6.19
N MET A 20 -28.88 -43.83 4.94
CA MET A 20 -29.79 -44.93 4.58
C MET A 20 -29.14 -46.30 4.77
N GLY A 21 -27.87 -46.45 4.38
CA GLY A 21 -27.11 -47.69 4.56
C GLY A 21 -27.00 -48.10 6.04
N PHE A 22 -26.71 -47.14 6.91
CA PHE A 22 -26.68 -47.37 8.36
C PHE A 22 -28.06 -47.72 8.94
N ALA A 23 -29.12 -47.03 8.51
CA ALA A 23 -30.48 -47.32 8.94
C ALA A 23 -30.93 -48.75 8.56
N VAL A 24 -30.56 -49.21 7.36
CA VAL A 24 -30.82 -50.59 6.90
C VAL A 24 -29.98 -51.59 7.70
N ALA A 25 -28.70 -51.32 7.95
CA ALA A 25 -27.82 -52.21 8.72
C ALA A 25 -28.32 -52.43 10.16
N ILE A 26 -28.78 -51.37 10.83
CA ILE A 26 -29.36 -51.42 12.17
C ILE A 26 -30.67 -52.24 12.17
N LYS A 27 -31.50 -52.07 11.14
CA LYS A 27 -32.77 -52.82 11.01
C LYS A 27 -32.57 -54.32 10.83
N ILE A 28 -31.51 -54.73 10.13
CA ILE A 28 -31.22 -56.14 9.86
C ILE A 28 -30.63 -56.84 11.10
N ASN A 29 -29.79 -56.16 11.90
CA ASN A 29 -29.14 -56.73 13.09
C ASN A 29 -29.31 -55.82 14.32
N PRO A 30 -30.51 -55.80 14.93
CA PRO A 30 -30.82 -54.86 16.01
C PRO A 30 -29.99 -55.08 17.27
N GLU A 31 -29.53 -56.30 17.57
CA GLU A 31 -28.67 -56.57 18.74
C GLU A 31 -27.30 -55.88 18.71
N THR A 32 -26.87 -55.39 17.53
CA THR A 32 -25.58 -54.70 17.34
C THR A 32 -25.73 -53.20 17.12
N ALA A 33 -26.95 -52.66 17.24
CA ALA A 33 -27.26 -51.26 17.00
C ALA A 33 -26.40 -50.31 17.85
N ASP A 34 -26.19 -50.61 19.12
CA ASP A 34 -25.40 -49.78 20.04
C ASP A 34 -23.93 -49.67 19.60
N VAL A 35 -23.36 -50.76 19.09
CA VAL A 35 -21.98 -50.79 18.57
C VAL A 35 -21.87 -49.96 17.28
N TYR A 36 -22.85 -50.06 16.38
CA TYR A 36 -22.88 -49.26 15.16
C TYR A 36 -23.05 -47.76 15.44
N LEU A 37 -23.93 -47.40 16.38
CA LEU A 37 -24.15 -46.01 16.78
C LEU A 37 -22.92 -45.42 17.47
N LEU A 38 -22.25 -46.19 18.34
CA LEU A 38 -21.02 -45.75 19.00
C LEU A 38 -19.88 -45.53 18.00
N ASN A 39 -19.70 -46.46 17.06
CA ASN A 39 -18.67 -46.34 16.02
C ASN A 39 -18.97 -45.16 15.07
N LEU A 40 -20.23 -44.93 14.70
CA LEU A 40 -20.62 -43.80 13.86
C LEU A 40 -20.44 -42.46 14.57
N GLY A 41 -20.73 -42.40 15.89
CA GLY A 41 -20.42 -41.25 16.73
C GLY A 41 -18.93 -40.94 16.74
N SER A 42 -18.09 -41.95 16.98
CA SER A 42 -16.64 -41.77 16.98
C SER A 42 -16.10 -41.29 15.61
N VAL A 43 -16.55 -41.89 14.50
CA VAL A 43 -16.17 -41.44 13.15
C VAL A 43 -16.64 -40.00 12.91
N GLY A 44 -17.86 -39.66 13.35
CA GLY A 44 -18.41 -38.32 13.28
C GLY A 44 -17.56 -37.29 14.03
N ASP A 45 -17.10 -37.63 15.24
CA ASP A 45 -16.26 -36.75 16.07
C ASP A 45 -14.90 -36.46 15.41
N TRP A 46 -14.27 -37.48 14.82
CA TRP A 46 -13.01 -37.31 14.08
C TRP A 46 -13.18 -36.45 12.82
N VAL A 47 -14.22 -36.73 12.02
CA VAL A 47 -14.51 -35.95 10.80
C VAL A 47 -14.86 -34.50 11.16
N SER A 48 -15.64 -34.30 12.21
CA SER A 48 -15.98 -32.98 12.73
C SER A 48 -14.74 -32.23 13.22
N GLY A 49 -13.87 -32.88 13.99
CA GLY A 49 -12.62 -32.30 14.48
C GLY A 49 -11.68 -31.86 13.36
N ILE A 50 -11.48 -32.71 12.34
CA ILE A 50 -10.68 -32.37 11.16
C ILE A 50 -11.32 -31.22 10.37
N GLY A 51 -12.64 -31.27 10.17
CA GLY A 51 -13.39 -30.22 9.48
C GLY A 51 -13.28 -28.87 10.18
N ALA A 52 -13.40 -28.86 11.51
CA ALA A 52 -13.25 -27.67 12.33
C ALA A 52 -11.82 -27.08 12.22
N LEU A 53 -10.79 -27.92 12.32
CA LEU A 53 -9.39 -27.48 12.15
C LEU A 53 -9.14 -26.90 10.75
N ALA A 54 -9.65 -27.56 9.71
CA ALA A 54 -9.53 -27.07 8.35
C ALA A 54 -10.23 -25.70 8.17
N ALA A 55 -11.43 -25.54 8.73
CA ALA A 55 -12.15 -24.26 8.69
C ALA A 55 -11.38 -23.13 9.39
N VAL A 56 -10.76 -23.42 10.54
CA VAL A 56 -9.91 -22.45 11.25
C VAL A 56 -8.69 -22.05 10.40
N LEU A 57 -7.99 -23.01 9.78
CA LEU A 57 -6.86 -22.73 8.90
C LEU A 57 -7.25 -21.87 7.70
N VAL A 58 -8.38 -22.20 7.04
CA VAL A 58 -8.91 -21.40 5.93
C VAL A 58 -9.26 -19.98 6.39
N THR A 59 -9.85 -19.84 7.57
CA THR A 59 -10.20 -18.53 8.13
C THR A 59 -8.96 -17.69 8.43
N LEU A 60 -7.92 -18.30 9.02
CA LEU A 60 -6.63 -17.64 9.24
C LEU A 60 -5.96 -17.22 7.93
N TRP A 61 -5.99 -18.10 6.93
CA TRP A 61 -5.45 -17.80 5.60
C TRP A 61 -6.20 -16.65 4.92
N LEU A 62 -7.53 -16.65 4.96
CA LEU A 62 -8.37 -15.56 4.45
C LEU A 62 -8.08 -14.24 5.18
N SER A 63 -7.93 -14.28 6.50
CA SER A 63 -7.59 -13.11 7.30
C SER A 63 -6.22 -12.53 6.94
N ASP A 64 -5.20 -13.39 6.77
CA ASP A 64 -3.88 -12.93 6.34
C ASP A 64 -3.89 -12.37 4.91
N LYS A 65 -4.62 -13.03 4.00
CA LYS A 65 -4.79 -12.55 2.63
C LYS A 65 -5.49 -11.19 2.59
N GLN A 66 -6.59 -11.04 3.31
CA GLN A 66 -7.30 -9.76 3.43
C GLN A 66 -6.42 -8.67 4.02
N ARG A 67 -5.59 -8.99 5.03
CA ARG A 67 -4.63 -8.03 5.60
C ARG A 67 -3.63 -7.54 4.56
N LYS A 68 -3.08 -8.44 3.74
CA LYS A 68 -2.14 -8.11 2.66
C LYS A 68 -2.80 -7.28 1.56
N GLU A 69 -4.04 -7.60 1.21
CA GLU A 69 -4.82 -6.86 0.19
C GLU A 69 -5.28 -5.48 0.68
N ASN A 70 -5.60 -5.34 1.98
CA ASN A 70 -5.98 -4.08 2.63
C ASN A 70 -4.79 -3.16 2.99
N THR A 71 -3.65 -3.38 2.35
CA THR A 71 -2.48 -2.50 2.50
C THR A 71 -2.64 -1.29 1.59
N GLU A 72 -2.28 -0.12 2.12
CA GLU A 72 -2.24 1.13 1.36
C GLU A 72 -1.20 1.03 0.23
N ARG A 73 -1.56 1.44 -0.99
CA ARG A 73 -0.63 1.48 -2.12
C ARG A 73 -0.75 2.79 -2.85
N ILE A 74 0.36 3.51 -2.95
CA ILE A 74 0.44 4.79 -3.63
C ILE A 74 1.41 4.65 -4.79
N THR A 75 1.00 5.19 -5.94
CA THR A 75 1.86 5.40 -7.09
C THR A 75 2.02 6.90 -7.30
N VAL A 76 3.19 7.32 -7.76
CA VAL A 76 3.48 8.74 -8.00
C VAL A 76 4.00 8.94 -9.40
N GLU A 77 3.44 9.92 -10.09
CA GLU A 77 3.99 10.46 -11.32
C GLU A 77 4.55 11.85 -11.05
N GLN A 78 5.75 12.11 -11.55
CA GLN A 78 6.43 13.40 -11.43
C GLN A 78 6.67 13.96 -12.84
N VAL A 79 6.28 15.20 -13.06
CA VAL A 79 6.47 15.88 -14.34
C VAL A 79 7.08 17.25 -14.08
N SER A 80 8.33 17.44 -14.51
CA SER A 80 8.96 18.76 -14.51
C SER A 80 8.40 19.60 -15.66
N ARG A 81 7.90 20.80 -15.34
CA ARG A 81 7.35 21.80 -16.27
C ARG A 81 8.07 23.13 -16.07
N GLU A 82 7.84 24.09 -16.97
CA GLU A 82 8.36 25.46 -16.83
C GLU A 82 7.85 26.13 -15.56
N GLU A 83 6.61 25.85 -15.15
CA GLU A 83 5.96 26.39 -13.95
C GLU A 83 6.40 25.71 -12.63
N GLY A 84 7.26 24.69 -12.72
CA GLY A 84 7.80 23.96 -11.57
C GLY A 84 7.58 22.44 -11.65
N LEU A 85 7.50 21.77 -10.50
CA LEU A 85 7.36 20.32 -10.42
C LEU A 85 5.90 19.93 -10.15
N LEU A 86 5.27 19.26 -11.11
CA LEU A 86 3.94 18.66 -10.94
C LEU A 86 4.10 17.24 -10.39
N ILE A 87 3.53 17.00 -9.21
CA ILE A 87 3.48 15.70 -8.55
C ILE A 87 2.04 15.22 -8.56
N LYS A 88 1.81 14.07 -9.19
CA LYS A 88 0.53 13.39 -9.17
C LYS A 88 0.62 12.17 -8.27
N ILE A 89 -0.24 12.12 -7.27
CA ILE A 89 -0.33 11.06 -6.28
C ILE A 89 -1.57 10.25 -6.61
N ILE A 90 -1.41 8.96 -6.88
CA ILE A 90 -2.46 8.04 -7.30
C ILE A 90 -2.62 6.96 -6.24
N SER A 91 -3.85 6.79 -5.75
CA SER A 91 -4.16 5.63 -4.89
C SER A 91 -4.39 4.40 -5.75
N SER A 92 -3.49 3.43 -5.63
CA SER A 92 -3.50 2.17 -6.39
C SER A 92 -3.93 0.96 -5.54
N GLY A 93 -4.22 1.19 -4.25
CA GLY A 93 -4.62 0.15 -3.31
C GLY A 93 -6.11 0.21 -3.00
N ASN A 94 -6.71 -0.93 -2.63
CA ASN A 94 -8.13 -1.01 -2.29
C ASN A 94 -8.52 -0.18 -1.05
N ARG A 95 -7.54 0.25 -0.26
CA ARG A 95 -7.74 1.07 0.93
C ARG A 95 -7.50 2.54 0.60
N PRO A 96 -8.43 3.45 0.97
CA PRO A 96 -8.25 4.88 0.77
C PRO A 96 -7.07 5.42 1.57
N SER A 97 -6.40 6.40 0.98
CA SER A 97 -5.19 7.03 1.48
C SER A 97 -5.46 8.45 1.94
N PHE A 98 -5.02 8.83 3.13
CA PHE A 98 -5.08 10.23 3.56
C PHE A 98 -3.68 10.84 3.48
N VAL A 99 -3.45 11.70 2.49
CA VAL A 99 -2.13 12.30 2.28
C VAL A 99 -1.93 13.45 3.27
N THR A 100 -1.06 13.21 4.26
CA THR A 100 -0.81 14.14 5.36
C THR A 100 0.35 15.08 5.07
N GLY A 101 1.32 14.66 4.27
CA GLY A 101 2.47 15.48 3.95
C GLY A 101 3.29 15.00 2.76
N LEU A 102 4.08 15.93 2.24
CA LEU A 102 4.94 15.82 1.07
C LEU A 102 6.29 16.43 1.44
N TYR A 103 7.35 15.68 1.22
CA TYR A 103 8.70 16.06 1.64
C TYR A 103 9.72 15.68 0.58
N ILE A 104 10.84 16.39 0.58
CA ILE A 104 12.08 15.94 -0.06
C ILE A 104 12.98 15.42 1.05
N GLY A 105 13.42 14.17 0.94
CA GLY A 105 14.35 13.53 1.87
C GLY A 105 15.55 12.95 1.14
N GLU A 106 16.48 12.40 1.89
CA GLU A 106 17.62 11.65 1.36
C GLU A 106 17.53 10.19 1.84
N LYS A 107 17.92 9.23 0.99
CA LYS A 107 17.88 7.80 1.31
C LYS A 107 18.62 7.43 2.60
N SER A 108 19.72 8.12 2.90
CA SER A 108 20.63 7.83 4.03
C SER A 108 20.40 8.71 5.26
N SER A 109 19.41 9.60 5.24
CA SER A 109 19.25 10.63 6.27
C SER A 109 17.80 10.73 6.74
N GLU A 110 17.59 10.91 8.05
CA GLU A 110 16.26 11.22 8.60
C GLU A 110 15.83 12.67 8.31
N LYS A 111 16.76 13.51 7.83
CA LYS A 111 16.46 14.90 7.49
C LYS A 111 15.46 14.95 6.34
N LYS A 112 14.45 15.81 6.49
CA LYS A 112 13.41 16.04 5.48
C LYS A 112 13.16 17.52 5.32
N LEU A 113 13.00 17.96 4.09
CA LEU A 113 12.50 19.27 3.71
C LEU A 113 10.99 19.14 3.50
N ASN A 114 10.21 19.87 4.27
CA ASN A 114 8.75 19.85 4.16
C ASN A 114 8.30 20.71 2.99
N LEU A 115 7.70 20.08 1.97
CA LEU A 115 7.08 20.79 0.86
C LEU A 115 5.62 21.15 1.15
N SER A 116 4.97 20.49 2.12
CA SER A 116 3.56 20.71 2.45
C SER A 116 3.25 22.02 3.15
N THR A 117 4.26 22.73 3.64
CA THR A 117 4.05 24.08 4.16
C THR A 117 3.59 24.98 3.03
N GLY A 118 2.46 25.68 3.21
CA GLY A 118 1.76 26.46 2.18
C GLY A 118 2.59 27.58 1.52
N GLU A 119 3.84 27.77 1.92
CA GLU A 119 4.79 28.55 1.15
C GLU A 119 5.12 27.90 -0.19
N PHE A 120 5.40 26.59 -0.27
CA PHE A 120 5.96 25.97 -1.48
C PHE A 120 4.94 25.55 -2.54
N LEU A 121 3.65 25.60 -2.20
CA LEU A 121 2.59 24.95 -2.96
C LEU A 121 1.42 25.89 -3.23
N GLU A 122 0.76 25.67 -4.36
CA GLU A 122 -0.49 26.35 -4.68
C GLU A 122 -1.65 25.90 -3.78
N LYS A 123 -1.67 24.61 -3.40
CA LYS A 123 -2.73 24.01 -2.57
C LYS A 123 -2.30 23.85 -1.11
N ARG A 124 -3.23 24.05 -0.19
CA ARG A 124 -3.03 23.84 1.25
C ARG A 124 -3.08 22.34 1.61
N PHE A 125 -2.19 21.91 2.51
CA PHE A 125 -2.19 20.58 3.10
C PHE A 125 -2.96 20.54 4.43
N PRO A 126 -3.53 19.38 4.83
CA PRO A 126 -3.58 18.11 4.08
C PRO A 126 -4.49 18.23 2.86
N ILE A 127 -4.11 17.59 1.75
CA ILE A 127 -4.86 17.72 0.49
C ILE A 127 -6.17 16.92 0.53
N GLY A 128 -6.25 15.93 1.43
CA GLY A 128 -7.46 15.19 1.74
C GLY A 128 -7.31 13.68 1.57
N ARG A 129 -8.46 13.03 1.49
CA ARG A 129 -8.60 11.59 1.24
C ARG A 129 -8.56 11.32 -0.26
N ILE A 130 -7.84 10.26 -0.65
CA ILE A 130 -7.76 9.73 -2.02
C ILE A 130 -8.37 8.34 -2.00
N ASP A 131 -9.50 8.16 -2.68
CA ASP A 131 -10.10 6.83 -2.87
C ASP A 131 -9.41 6.05 -4.00
N PHE A 132 -9.72 4.76 -4.12
CA PHE A 132 -9.07 3.88 -5.10
C PHE A 132 -9.26 4.39 -6.53
N GLY A 133 -8.14 4.51 -7.27
CA GLY A 133 -8.12 5.01 -8.64
C GLY A 133 -8.21 6.54 -8.74
N GLU A 134 -8.40 7.25 -7.63
CA GLU A 134 -8.36 8.71 -7.63
C GLU A 134 -6.93 9.24 -7.65
N LEU A 135 -6.81 10.45 -8.17
CA LEU A 135 -5.56 11.14 -8.37
C LEU A 135 -5.63 12.55 -7.79
N ILE A 136 -4.60 12.90 -7.02
CA ILE A 136 -4.37 14.25 -6.54
C ILE A 136 -3.15 14.83 -7.23
N SER A 137 -3.31 16.02 -7.80
CA SER A 137 -2.20 16.78 -8.40
C SER A 137 -1.80 17.96 -7.53
N VAL A 138 -0.49 18.05 -7.29
CA VAL A 138 0.19 19.07 -6.48
C VAL A 138 1.26 19.72 -7.35
N LEU A 139 1.19 21.04 -7.50
CA LEU A 139 2.22 21.81 -8.20
C LEU A 139 3.12 22.49 -7.17
N VAL A 140 4.41 22.17 -7.22
CA VAL A 140 5.47 22.94 -6.55
C VAL A 140 5.86 24.07 -7.48
N LEU A 141 5.71 25.31 -7.00
CA LEU A 141 5.90 26.49 -7.83
C LEU A 141 7.39 26.79 -8.06
N ASP A 142 7.75 27.09 -9.30
CA ASP A 142 9.10 27.45 -9.77
C ASP A 142 9.81 28.52 -8.92
N LYS A 143 9.05 29.52 -8.45
CA LYS A 143 9.57 30.63 -7.62
C LYS A 143 10.25 30.18 -6.34
N PHE A 144 10.03 28.94 -5.91
CA PHE A 144 10.68 28.36 -4.74
C PHE A 144 11.84 27.43 -5.05
N ASP A 145 12.13 27.15 -6.31
CA ASP A 145 13.18 26.19 -6.70
C ASP A 145 14.54 26.58 -6.13
N LEU A 146 14.87 27.87 -6.11
CA LEU A 146 16.11 28.34 -5.49
C LEU A 146 16.14 28.11 -3.97
N LYS A 147 15.03 28.40 -3.28
CA LYS A 147 14.91 28.17 -1.82
C LYS A 147 14.99 26.68 -1.50
N ILE A 148 14.37 25.84 -2.33
CA ILE A 148 14.44 24.38 -2.23
C ILE A 148 15.88 23.92 -2.46
N ALA A 149 16.55 24.40 -3.50
CA ALA A 149 17.93 24.03 -3.80
C ALA A 149 18.90 24.42 -2.69
N GLN A 150 18.75 25.62 -2.11
CA GLN A 150 19.56 26.09 -0.97
C GLN A 150 19.30 25.27 0.30
N GLU A 151 18.04 24.97 0.61
CA GLU A 151 17.72 24.11 1.77
C GLU A 151 18.21 22.67 1.55
N VAL A 152 18.19 22.18 0.31
CA VAL A 152 18.75 20.89 -0.04
C VAL A 152 20.27 20.89 0.14
N GLU A 153 20.97 21.89 -0.38
CA GLU A 153 22.42 22.04 -0.20
C GLU A 153 22.79 22.10 1.28
N LYS A 154 22.08 22.92 2.06
CA LYS A 154 22.30 23.09 3.50
C LYS A 154 22.00 21.85 4.33
N ARG A 155 20.91 21.12 4.04
CA ARG A 155 20.48 19.96 4.85
C ARG A 155 21.17 18.67 4.46
N PHE A 156 21.44 18.49 3.18
CA PHE A 156 21.96 17.26 2.58
C PHE A 156 23.40 17.42 2.05
N ASN A 157 24.12 18.45 2.50
CA ASN A 157 25.53 18.70 2.15
C ASN A 157 25.79 18.71 0.63
N GLY A 158 24.85 19.26 -0.15
CA GLY A 158 24.95 19.30 -1.62
C GLY A 158 24.75 17.96 -2.33
N ASN A 159 24.28 16.92 -1.64
CA ASN A 159 24.00 15.63 -2.28
C ASN A 159 22.63 15.61 -2.97
N PHE A 160 22.62 15.97 -4.25
CA PHE A 160 21.42 15.97 -5.08
C PHE A 160 21.08 14.58 -5.67
N GLY A 161 22.03 13.65 -5.72
CA GLY A 161 21.86 12.36 -6.41
C GLY A 161 21.02 11.32 -5.65
N SER A 162 20.84 11.52 -4.35
CA SER A 162 20.16 10.60 -3.43
C SER A 162 18.79 11.10 -2.96
N LEU A 163 18.27 12.14 -3.62
CA LEU A 163 17.01 12.78 -3.23
C LEU A 163 15.80 11.88 -3.53
N LEU A 164 14.94 11.78 -2.53
CA LEU A 164 13.69 11.03 -2.58
C LEU A 164 12.53 11.99 -2.32
N LEU A 165 11.48 11.83 -3.11
CA LEU A 165 10.16 12.33 -2.76
C LEU A 165 9.54 11.40 -1.73
N VAL A 166 9.21 11.97 -0.57
CA VAL A 166 8.59 11.24 0.54
C VAL A 166 7.15 11.71 0.71
N ILE A 167 6.22 10.79 0.57
CA ILE A 167 4.80 11.03 0.81
C ILE A 167 4.44 10.37 2.13
N ASN A 168 4.00 11.18 3.08
CA ASN A 168 3.43 10.68 4.32
C ASN A 168 1.92 10.57 4.17
N THR A 169 1.39 9.45 4.62
CA THR A 169 -0.04 9.23 4.76
C THR A 169 -0.41 8.97 6.21
N SER A 170 -1.69 8.74 6.48
CA SER A 170 -2.17 8.31 7.81
C SER A 170 -1.68 6.92 8.21
N LEU A 171 -1.31 6.06 7.25
CA LEU A 171 -0.96 4.66 7.53
C LEU A 171 0.50 4.33 7.23
N GLY A 172 1.21 5.17 6.49
CA GLY A 172 2.57 4.84 6.06
C GLY A 172 3.37 6.01 5.52
N ARG A 173 4.58 5.67 5.06
CA ARG A 173 5.51 6.58 4.38
C ARG A 173 5.99 5.91 3.11
N PHE A 174 5.78 6.58 1.99
CA PHE A 174 6.16 6.10 0.67
C PHE A 174 7.32 6.93 0.16
N HIS A 175 8.31 6.25 -0.41
CA HIS A 175 9.55 6.86 -0.88
C HIS A 175 9.69 6.59 -2.37
N PHE A 176 9.86 7.65 -3.14
CA PHE A 176 10.05 7.59 -4.58
C PHE A 176 11.32 8.36 -4.93
N PRO A 177 12.11 7.93 -5.92
CA PRO A 177 13.21 8.76 -6.41
C PRO A 177 12.66 10.10 -6.91
N LEU A 178 13.29 11.20 -6.54
CA LEU A 178 12.92 12.50 -7.09
C LEU A 178 13.25 12.52 -8.59
N ASP A 179 12.41 13.17 -9.39
CA ASP A 179 12.61 13.23 -10.84
C ASP A 179 14.01 13.77 -11.20
N SER A 180 14.76 12.99 -11.99
CA SER A 180 16.16 13.29 -12.31
C SER A 180 16.33 14.58 -13.11
N VAL A 181 15.33 14.94 -13.91
CA VAL A 181 15.32 16.20 -14.69
C VAL A 181 15.16 17.37 -13.74
N TYR A 182 14.20 17.29 -12.81
CA TYR A 182 14.02 18.32 -11.79
C TYR A 182 15.24 18.45 -10.86
N VAL A 183 15.85 17.33 -10.44
CA VAL A 183 17.10 17.35 -9.65
C VAL A 183 18.22 18.08 -10.38
N SER A 184 18.39 17.78 -11.67
CA SER A 184 19.40 18.44 -12.52
C SER A 184 19.12 19.93 -12.68
N TYR A 185 17.84 20.29 -12.79
CA TYR A 185 17.38 21.67 -12.88
C TYR A 185 17.72 22.44 -11.58
N LEU A 186 17.39 21.89 -10.40
CA LEU A 186 17.71 22.51 -9.11
C LEU A 186 19.21 22.78 -8.96
N LYS A 187 20.05 21.79 -9.31
CA LYS A 187 21.51 21.92 -9.25
C LYS A 187 22.02 23.06 -10.15
N ARG A 188 21.58 23.10 -11.41
CA ARG A 188 21.98 24.16 -12.36
C ARG A 188 21.52 25.55 -11.88
N HIS A 189 20.33 25.63 -11.31
CA HIS A 189 19.78 26.90 -10.84
C HIS A 189 20.59 27.46 -9.66
N LEU A 190 21.02 26.59 -8.74
CA LEU A 190 21.89 26.93 -7.63
C LEU A 190 23.28 27.40 -8.10
N GLU A 191 23.94 26.64 -8.97
CA GLU A 191 25.27 26.98 -9.53
C GLU A 191 25.27 28.32 -10.29
N LYS A 192 24.17 28.65 -10.97
CA LYS A 192 24.03 29.92 -11.69
C LYS A 192 23.91 31.11 -10.73
N GLN A 193 23.27 30.93 -9.58
CA GLN A 193 23.14 31.98 -8.57
C GLN A 193 24.44 32.21 -7.81
N GLN A 194 25.14 31.14 -7.43
CA GLN A 194 26.46 31.24 -6.79
C GLN A 194 27.45 32.02 -7.67
N ARG A 195 27.55 31.69 -8.96
CA ARG A 195 28.40 32.42 -9.92
C ARG A 195 28.05 33.90 -10.06
N ARG A 196 26.75 34.25 -9.98
CA ARG A 196 26.31 35.65 -10.03
C ARG A 196 26.73 36.42 -8.78
N GLN A 197 26.67 35.77 -7.62
CA GLN A 197 27.10 36.37 -6.35
C GLN A 197 28.62 36.58 -6.33
N GLU A 198 29.40 35.60 -6.75
CA GLU A 198 30.87 35.71 -6.87
C GLU A 198 31.27 36.85 -7.82
N TYR A 199 30.61 36.95 -8.98
CA TYR A 199 30.87 38.03 -9.93
C TYR A 199 30.56 39.41 -9.33
N GLN A 200 29.43 39.56 -8.61
CA GLN A 200 29.09 40.82 -7.96
C GLN A 200 30.06 41.19 -6.83
N GLN A 201 30.58 40.21 -6.10
CA GLN A 201 31.61 40.44 -5.07
C GLN A 201 32.92 40.90 -5.72
N SER A 202 33.33 40.27 -6.82
CA SER A 202 34.56 40.66 -7.55
C SER A 202 34.52 42.04 -8.20
N LEU A 203 33.34 42.61 -8.39
CA LEU A 203 33.16 43.98 -8.90
C LEU A 203 33.10 45.03 -7.78
N ALA A 204 32.91 44.59 -6.53
CA ALA A 204 32.82 45.47 -5.36
C ALA A 204 34.16 45.63 -4.63
N GLU A 205 35.13 44.76 -4.93
CA GLU A 205 36.54 44.84 -4.51
C GLU A 205 37.40 45.62 -5.53
#